data_AF-A0A7X8KWZ0-F1
#
_entry.id   AF-A0A7X8KWZ0-F1
#
_cell.length_a   1.000
_cell.length_b   1.000
_cell.length_c   1.000
_cell.angle_alpha   90.00
_cell.angle_beta   90.00
_cell.angle_gamma   90.00
#
_symmetry.space_group_name_H-M   'P 1'
#
loop_
_entity.id
_entity.type
_entity.pdbx_description
1 polymer ?
#
loop_
_entity_poly.entity_id
_entity_poly.type
_entity_poly.pdbx_seq_one_letter_code
_entity_poly.pdbx_strand_id
1 'polypeptide(L)'
;MSTVKWNGKNLLKTIAENEAGATKLYRAIASEARIGEQFFEMLAKDEERHEKIYNALLREFSEKMDLELEESDAEYVDLLVESNVLFDDELIEKAKKIFTKAQIFDIAERAERDAVLFVTELQRLYPDLAKEEMAIILKEEQSHLKKVLERKKESQPMFGRGM
;
A
#
# COMPACT_ATOMS: atom_id res chain seq x y z
N MET A 1 19.34 -22.84 -12.19
CA MET A 1 18.42 -21.77 -12.62
C MET A 1 19.29 -20.56 -12.95
N SER A 2 18.87 -19.68 -13.84
CA SER A 2 19.65 -18.50 -14.28
C SER A 2 19.44 -17.35 -13.30
N THR A 3 20.54 -16.72 -12.88
CA THR A 3 20.47 -15.50 -12.07
C THR A 3 20.71 -14.26 -12.93
N VAL A 4 20.09 -13.16 -12.53
CA VAL A 4 20.21 -11.84 -13.15
C VAL A 4 20.59 -10.79 -12.11
N LYS A 5 21.32 -9.77 -12.55
CA LYS A 5 21.54 -8.58 -11.72
C LYS A 5 20.27 -7.72 -11.78
N TRP A 6 19.57 -7.60 -10.67
CA TRP A 6 18.33 -6.85 -10.53
C TRP A 6 18.51 -5.67 -9.56
N ASN A 7 17.74 -4.60 -9.75
CA ASN A 7 17.83 -3.39 -8.94
C ASN A 7 16.45 -3.01 -8.39
N GLY A 8 16.29 -3.10 -7.07
CA GLY A 8 15.02 -2.84 -6.40
C GLY A 8 14.69 -1.39 -6.11
N LYS A 9 15.41 -0.44 -6.71
CA LYS A 9 15.05 0.98 -6.62
C LYS A 9 13.62 1.24 -7.10
N ASN A 10 13.19 0.56 -8.16
CA ASN A 10 11.82 0.72 -8.67
C ASN A 10 10.79 0.21 -7.67
N LEU A 11 11.04 -0.95 -7.03
CA LEU A 11 10.19 -1.46 -5.95
C LEU A 11 10.04 -0.45 -4.81
N LEU A 12 11.15 0.04 -4.26
CA LEU A 12 11.11 1.00 -3.15
C LEU A 12 10.47 2.33 -3.54
N LYS A 13 10.68 2.79 -4.78
CA LYS A 13 10.02 3.98 -5.33
C LYS A 13 8.51 3.77 -5.43
N THR A 14 8.07 2.62 -5.94
CA THR A 14 6.65 2.28 -6.07
C THR A 14 5.97 2.20 -4.71
N ILE A 15 6.64 1.68 -3.68
CA ILE A 15 6.11 1.69 -2.31
C ILE A 15 5.88 3.13 -1.84
N ALA A 16 6.88 4.01 -1.97
CA ALA A 16 6.73 5.42 -1.58
C ALA A 16 5.60 6.14 -2.35
N GLU A 17 5.44 5.84 -3.65
CA GLU A 17 4.37 6.39 -4.48
C GLU A 17 2.98 5.85 -4.09
N ASN A 18 2.90 4.58 -3.66
CA ASN A 18 1.68 3.98 -3.12
C ASN A 18 1.25 4.67 -1.83
N GLU A 19 2.17 4.92 -0.89
CA GLU A 19 1.86 5.62 0.36
C GLU A 19 1.33 7.04 0.11
N ALA A 20 1.95 7.76 -0.83
CA ALA A 20 1.49 9.08 -1.23
C ALA A 20 0.08 9.03 -1.85
N GLY A 21 -0.18 8.03 -2.70
CA GLY A 21 -1.50 7.80 -3.30
C GLY A 21 -2.57 7.45 -2.27
N ALA A 22 -2.26 6.54 -1.35
CA ALA A 22 -3.14 6.15 -0.25
C ALA A 22 -3.47 7.33 0.67
N THR A 23 -2.47 8.15 1.02
CA THR A 23 -2.65 9.40 1.78
C THR A 23 -3.67 10.32 1.11
N LYS A 24 -3.51 10.56 -0.21
CA LYS A 24 -4.42 11.41 -0.99
C LYS A 24 -5.83 10.82 -1.04
N LEU A 25 -5.94 9.52 -1.30
CA LEU A 25 -7.20 8.79 -1.34
C LEU A 25 -7.95 8.91 -0.01
N TYR A 26 -7.27 8.64 1.11
CA TYR A 26 -7.89 8.66 2.43
C TYR A 26 -8.31 10.05 2.88
N ARG A 27 -7.52 11.08 2.57
CA ARG A 27 -7.93 12.49 2.78
C ARG A 27 -9.14 12.86 1.94
N ALA A 28 -9.17 12.43 0.68
CA ALA A 28 -10.31 12.66 -0.19
C ALA A 28 -11.59 12.01 0.36
N ILE A 29 -11.50 10.76 0.82
CA ILE A 29 -12.63 10.06 1.46
C ILE A 29 -13.04 10.75 2.77
N ALA A 30 -12.07 11.13 3.62
CA ALA A 30 -12.36 11.79 4.88
C ALA A 30 -13.08 13.14 4.70
N SER A 31 -12.72 13.89 3.65
CA SER A 31 -13.36 15.18 3.32
C SER A 31 -14.82 15.05 2.90
N GLU A 32 -15.23 13.86 2.43
CA GLU A 32 -16.63 13.52 2.21
C GLU A 32 -17.24 13.11 3.56
N ALA A 33 -17.67 14.10 4.35
CA ALA A 33 -18.14 14.06 5.75
C ALA A 33 -19.28 13.06 6.10
N ARG A 34 -19.57 12.10 5.23
CA ARG A 34 -20.63 11.09 5.32
C ARG A 34 -20.11 9.71 5.74
N ILE A 35 -18.81 9.41 5.63
CA ILE A 35 -18.29 8.05 5.83
C ILE A 35 -16.95 8.06 6.57
N GLY A 36 -16.98 7.82 7.89
CA GLY A 36 -15.78 7.43 8.64
C GLY A 36 -14.63 8.43 8.62
N GLU A 37 -14.92 9.74 8.58
CA GLU A 37 -13.94 10.83 8.50
C GLU A 37 -12.73 10.64 9.43
N GLN A 38 -12.97 10.45 10.73
CA GLN A 38 -11.89 10.25 11.71
C GLN A 38 -11.06 8.98 11.45
N PHE A 39 -11.69 7.95 10.89
CA PHE A 39 -11.00 6.69 10.57
C PHE A 39 -10.06 6.87 9.38
N PHE A 40 -10.54 7.46 8.28
CA PHE A 40 -9.71 7.69 7.10
C PHE A 40 -8.67 8.79 7.32
N GLU A 41 -8.96 9.80 8.14
CA GLU A 41 -7.97 10.81 8.54
C GLU A 41 -6.85 10.22 9.40
N MET A 42 -7.15 9.19 10.20
CA MET A 42 -6.13 8.44 10.94
C MET A 42 -5.24 7.63 10.00
N LEU A 43 -5.83 6.85 9.09
CA LEU A 43 -5.06 6.11 8.08
C LEU A 43 -4.17 7.05 7.24
N ALA A 44 -4.72 8.17 6.76
CA ALA A 44 -3.96 9.13 5.95
C ALA A 44 -2.73 9.70 6.66
N LYS A 45 -2.78 9.88 7.99
CA LYS A 45 -1.63 10.36 8.77
C LYS A 45 -0.56 9.30 8.92
N ASP A 46 -0.97 8.05 9.06
CA ASP A 46 -0.06 6.93 9.16
C ASP A 46 0.64 6.71 7.80
N GLU A 47 -0.09 6.77 6.68
CA GLU A 47 0.50 6.67 5.33
C GLU A 47 1.43 7.85 5.00
N GLU A 48 1.10 9.07 5.43
CA GLU A 48 2.03 10.20 5.23
C GLU A 48 3.35 9.99 6.00
N ARG A 49 3.30 9.31 7.16
CA ARG A 49 4.51 8.94 7.90
C ARG A 49 5.26 7.84 7.17
N HIS A 50 4.59 6.82 6.66
CA HIS A 50 5.21 5.75 5.87
C HIS A 50 5.90 6.29 4.62
N GLU A 51 5.22 7.18 3.87
CA GLU A 51 5.75 7.87 2.70
C GLU A 51 7.09 8.57 3.02
N LYS A 52 7.17 9.28 4.15
CA LYS A 52 8.40 9.96 4.59
C LYS A 52 9.52 8.98 4.89
N ILE A 53 9.21 7.83 5.50
CA ILE A 53 10.17 6.78 5.81
C ILE A 53 10.71 6.18 4.50
N TYR A 54 9.84 5.75 3.58
CA TYR A 54 10.27 5.16 2.31
C TYR A 54 11.06 6.14 1.45
N ASN A 55 10.66 7.41 1.41
CA ASN A 55 11.44 8.45 0.73
C ASN A 55 12.81 8.68 1.37
N ALA A 56 12.93 8.56 2.69
CA ALA A 56 14.23 8.62 3.37
C ALA A 56 15.12 7.42 2.99
N LEU A 57 14.56 6.21 3.00
CA LEU A 57 15.25 5.00 2.57
C LEU A 57 15.68 5.09 1.10
N LEU A 58 14.82 5.60 0.21
CA LEU A 58 15.14 5.77 -1.19
C LEU A 58 16.34 6.74 -1.37
N ARG A 59 16.38 7.84 -0.62
CA ARG A 59 17.51 8.78 -0.66
C ARG A 59 18.81 8.14 -0.15
N GLU A 60 18.73 7.33 0.89
CA GLU A 60 19.91 6.72 1.52
C GLU A 60 20.46 5.52 0.75
N PHE A 61 19.58 4.70 0.17
CA PHE A 61 19.93 3.38 -0.36
C PHE A 61 19.77 3.23 -1.87
N SER A 62 19.22 4.19 -2.62
CA SER A 62 18.92 4.00 -4.06
C SER A 62 20.11 3.62 -4.95
N GLU A 63 21.34 3.89 -4.53
CA GLU A 63 22.57 3.48 -5.25
C GLU A 63 23.10 2.10 -4.82
N LYS A 64 22.50 1.48 -3.80
CA LYS A 64 22.95 0.23 -3.16
C LYS A 64 21.87 -0.87 -3.17
N MET A 65 20.93 -0.79 -4.11
CA MET A 65 19.81 -1.75 -4.23
C MET A 65 20.06 -2.86 -5.26
N ASP A 66 21.29 -3.02 -5.74
CA ASP A 66 21.62 -4.12 -6.65
C ASP A 66 21.69 -5.46 -5.89
N LEU A 67 21.08 -6.51 -6.43
CA LEU A 67 21.22 -7.89 -5.97
C LEU A 67 21.21 -8.89 -7.13
N GLU A 68 21.73 -10.09 -6.86
CA GLU A 68 21.55 -11.24 -7.74
C GLU A 68 20.27 -11.98 -7.36
N LEU A 69 19.35 -12.12 -8.31
CA LEU A 69 18.08 -12.84 -8.16
C LEU A 69 17.96 -13.93 -9.21
N GLU A 70 17.19 -14.97 -8.91
CA GLU A 70 16.71 -15.89 -9.93
C GLU A 70 15.86 -15.12 -10.94
N GLU A 71 16.03 -15.39 -12.23
CA GLU A 71 15.38 -14.65 -13.33
C GLU A 71 13.85 -14.60 -13.17
N SER A 72 13.23 -15.73 -12.81
CA SER A 72 11.78 -15.80 -12.56
C SER A 72 11.32 -14.97 -11.36
N ASP A 73 12.19 -14.76 -10.37
CA ASP A 73 11.87 -13.94 -9.19
C ASP A 73 11.98 -12.45 -9.53
N ALA A 74 13.00 -12.06 -10.31
CA ALA A 74 13.11 -10.71 -10.85
C ALA A 74 11.90 -10.35 -11.74
N GLU A 75 11.53 -11.23 -12.67
CA GLU A 75 10.34 -11.06 -13.53
C GLU A 75 9.05 -10.90 -12.72
N TYR A 76 8.89 -11.70 -11.66
CA TYR A 76 7.73 -11.62 -10.78
C TYR A 76 7.61 -10.25 -10.12
N VAL A 77 8.70 -9.75 -9.52
CA VAL A 77 8.71 -8.46 -8.81
C VAL A 77 8.53 -7.30 -9.79
N ASP A 78 9.15 -7.37 -10.97
CA ASP A 78 8.96 -6.37 -12.02
C ASP A 78 7.50 -6.30 -12.46
N LEU A 79 6.84 -7.45 -12.68
CA LEU A 79 5.41 -7.49 -13.01
C LEU A 79 4.52 -6.93 -11.89
N LEU A 80 4.87 -7.16 -10.61
CA LEU A 80 4.15 -6.54 -9.48
C LEU A 80 4.24 -5.01 -9.54
N VAL A 81 5.44 -4.49 -9.79
CA VAL A 81 5.69 -3.04 -9.90
C VAL A 81 4.99 -2.45 -11.13
N GLU A 82 5.07 -3.09 -12.29
CA GLU A 82 4.48 -2.62 -13.54
C GLU A 82 2.95 -2.67 -13.54
N SER A 83 2.36 -3.65 -12.87
CA SER A 83 0.90 -3.79 -12.76
C SER A 83 0.28 -2.98 -11.61
N ASN A 84 1.12 -2.29 -10.81
CA ASN A 84 0.67 -1.47 -9.70
C ASN A 84 -0.23 -0.32 -10.17
N VAL A 85 -1.37 -0.15 -9.50
CA VAL A 85 -2.30 0.94 -9.80
C VAL A 85 -2.16 2.02 -8.74
N LEU A 86 -1.56 3.14 -9.12
CA LEU A 86 -1.42 4.30 -8.25
C LEU A 86 -2.76 5.02 -8.06
N PHE A 87 -3.08 5.36 -6.81
CA PHE A 87 -4.20 6.22 -6.47
C PHE A 87 -3.84 7.70 -6.70
N ASP A 88 -3.79 8.10 -7.96
CA ASP A 88 -3.50 9.47 -8.37
C ASP A 88 -4.74 10.39 -8.31
N ASP A 89 -4.52 11.69 -8.54
CA ASP A 89 -5.56 12.71 -8.44
C ASP A 89 -6.70 12.44 -9.45
N GLU A 90 -6.41 11.90 -10.64
CA GLU A 90 -7.44 11.59 -11.64
C GLU A 90 -8.33 10.41 -11.18
N LEU A 91 -7.72 9.33 -10.69
CA LEU A 91 -8.43 8.17 -10.18
C LEU A 91 -9.27 8.54 -8.95
N ILE A 92 -8.72 9.37 -8.05
CA ILE A 92 -9.42 9.87 -6.86
C ILE A 92 -10.63 10.73 -7.26
N GLU A 93 -10.47 11.67 -8.19
CA GLU A 93 -11.58 12.52 -8.65
C GLU A 93 -12.68 11.72 -9.36
N LYS A 94 -12.32 10.66 -10.10
CA LYS A 94 -13.29 9.71 -10.64
C LYS A 94 -14.00 8.95 -9.52
N ALA A 95 -13.26 8.52 -8.51
CA ALA A 95 -13.79 7.74 -7.40
C ALA A 95 -14.77 8.55 -6.52
N LYS A 96 -14.49 9.84 -6.27
CA LYS A 96 -15.38 10.78 -5.54
C LYS A 96 -16.80 10.81 -6.09
N LYS A 97 -16.96 10.69 -7.41
CA LYS A 97 -18.27 10.74 -8.08
C LYS A 97 -19.11 9.48 -7.90
N ILE A 98 -18.50 8.38 -7.45
CA ILE A 98 -19.07 7.03 -7.49
C ILE A 98 -19.21 6.42 -6.09
N PHE A 99 -18.56 6.98 -5.07
CA PHE A 99 -18.43 6.37 -3.75
C PHE A 99 -19.76 6.01 -3.07
N THR A 100 -20.16 4.76 -3.22
CA THR A 100 -20.93 4.08 -2.18
C THR A 100 -19.99 3.69 -1.03
N LYS A 101 -20.54 3.55 0.18
CA LYS A 101 -19.77 3.10 1.35
C LYS A 101 -19.04 1.78 1.12
N ALA A 102 -19.66 0.85 0.40
CA ALA A 102 -19.05 -0.44 0.07
C ALA A 102 -17.83 -0.27 -0.85
N GLN A 103 -17.96 0.52 -1.92
CA GLN A 103 -16.87 0.76 -2.88
C GLN A 103 -15.68 1.49 -2.24
N ILE A 104 -15.91 2.41 -1.31
CA ILE A 104 -14.83 3.04 -0.54
C ILE A 104 -14.00 1.99 0.17
N PHE A 105 -14.64 1.06 0.89
CA PHE A 105 -13.92 0.03 1.62
C PHE A 105 -13.31 -1.03 0.71
N ASP A 106 -13.86 -1.29 -0.49
CA ASP A 106 -13.22 -2.14 -1.49
C ASP A 106 -11.90 -1.54 -2.00
N ILE A 107 -11.89 -0.23 -2.25
CA ILE A 107 -10.72 0.50 -2.71
C ILE A 107 -9.67 0.59 -1.60
N ALA A 108 -10.08 0.94 -0.38
CA ALA A 108 -9.19 0.95 0.77
C ALA A 108 -8.60 -0.44 1.02
N GLU A 109 -9.41 -1.50 0.98
CA GLU A 109 -8.91 -2.87 1.16
C GLU A 109 -7.83 -3.21 0.14
N ARG A 110 -8.01 -2.80 -1.13
CA ARG A 110 -6.99 -3.00 -2.16
C ARG A 110 -5.69 -2.27 -1.82
N ALA A 111 -5.77 -0.99 -1.46
CA ALA A 111 -4.60 -0.19 -1.09
C ALA A 111 -3.78 -0.86 0.03
N GLU A 112 -4.46 -1.27 1.10
CA GLU A 112 -3.83 -1.92 2.25
C GLU A 112 -3.26 -3.32 1.93
N ARG A 113 -3.92 -4.08 1.05
CA ARG A 113 -3.39 -5.38 0.60
C ARG A 113 -2.12 -5.21 -0.22
N ASP A 114 -2.11 -4.23 -1.11
CA ASP A 114 -0.96 -3.93 -1.96
C ASP A 114 0.20 -3.45 -1.08
N ALA A 115 -0.04 -2.58 -0.10
CA ALA A 115 0.97 -2.16 0.89
C ALA A 115 1.58 -3.37 1.64
N VAL A 116 0.76 -4.24 2.23
CA VAL A 116 1.23 -5.47 2.90
C VAL A 116 2.07 -6.34 1.96
N LEU A 117 1.63 -6.53 0.71
CA LEU A 117 2.37 -7.30 -0.29
C LEU A 117 3.74 -6.68 -0.57
N PHE A 118 3.79 -5.40 -0.92
CA PHE A 118 5.05 -4.77 -1.29
C PHE A 118 6.04 -4.68 -0.12
N VAL A 119 5.58 -4.41 1.10
CA VAL A 119 6.47 -4.41 2.28
C VAL A 119 7.01 -5.81 2.55
N THR A 120 6.19 -6.85 2.38
CA THR A 120 6.63 -8.24 2.53
C THR A 120 7.70 -8.59 1.49
N GLU A 121 7.50 -8.22 0.23
CA GLU A 121 8.48 -8.45 -0.84
C GLU A 121 9.77 -7.66 -0.61
N LEU A 122 9.66 -6.41 -0.16
CA LEU A 122 10.84 -5.59 0.17
C LEU A 122 11.65 -6.23 1.30
N GLN A 123 11.02 -6.72 2.37
CA GLN A 123 11.71 -7.41 3.46
C GLN A 123 12.31 -8.75 3.03
N ARG A 124 11.66 -9.47 2.11
CA ARG A 124 12.17 -10.72 1.56
C ARG A 124 13.45 -10.50 0.76
N LEU A 125 13.47 -9.48 -0.09
CA LEU A 125 14.59 -9.16 -0.97
C LEU A 125 15.72 -8.42 -0.23
N TYR A 126 15.38 -7.61 0.79
CA TYR A 126 16.32 -6.79 1.55
C TYR A 126 16.11 -6.96 3.07
N PRO A 127 16.44 -8.13 3.65
CA PRO A 127 16.14 -8.46 5.05
C PRO A 127 16.83 -7.55 6.09
N ASP A 128 17.90 -6.86 5.70
CA ASP A 128 18.66 -5.96 6.56
C ASP A 128 18.35 -4.47 6.34
N LEU A 129 17.52 -4.12 5.34
CA LEU A 129 17.12 -2.74 5.06
C LEU A 129 16.16 -2.25 6.15
N ALA A 130 16.65 -1.40 7.06
CA ALA A 130 15.86 -0.79 8.14
C ALA A 130 14.95 -1.83 8.83
N LYS A 131 15.55 -2.96 9.21
CA LYS A 131 14.84 -4.20 9.55
C LYS A 131 13.78 -4.00 10.62
N GLU A 132 14.12 -3.31 11.70
CA GLU A 132 13.21 -3.01 12.80
C GLU A 132 12.05 -2.12 12.34
N GLU A 133 12.36 -1.06 11.59
CA GLU A 133 11.35 -0.15 11.04
C GLU A 133 10.41 -0.85 10.06
N MET A 134 10.93 -1.67 9.13
CA MET A 134 10.11 -2.43 8.18
C MET A 134 9.18 -3.43 8.89
N ALA A 135 9.64 -4.05 9.99
CA ALA A 135 8.81 -4.95 10.78
C ALA A 135 7.71 -4.22 11.55
N ILE A 136 7.94 -2.95 11.93
CA ILE A 136 6.92 -2.08 12.52
C ILE A 136 5.90 -1.70 11.45
N ILE A 137 6.35 -1.19 10.30
CA ILE A 137 5.45 -0.77 9.21
C ILE A 137 4.58 -1.94 8.75
N LEU A 138 5.16 -3.13 8.51
CA LEU A 138 4.36 -4.30 8.12
C LEU A 138 3.23 -4.61 9.12
N LYS A 139 3.46 -4.44 10.42
CA LYS A 139 2.42 -4.63 11.45
C LYS A 139 1.37 -3.53 11.43
N GLU A 140 1.78 -2.30 11.12
CA GLU A 140 0.88 -1.15 10.97
C GLU A 140 -0.04 -1.37 9.76
N GLU A 141 0.52 -1.70 8.58
CA GLU A 141 -0.24 -2.06 7.37
C GLU A 141 -1.21 -3.23 7.59
N GLN A 142 -0.75 -4.30 8.25
CA GLN A 142 -1.62 -5.42 8.61
C GLN A 142 -2.74 -4.98 9.55
N SER A 143 -2.48 -4.04 10.46
CA SER A 143 -3.50 -3.47 11.33
C SER A 143 -4.47 -2.57 10.56
N HIS A 144 -4.01 -1.81 9.57
CA HIS A 144 -4.87 -0.99 8.71
C HIS A 144 -5.80 -1.87 7.90
N LEU A 145 -5.24 -2.85 7.19
CA LEU A 145 -6.00 -3.87 6.44
C LEU A 145 -7.07 -4.53 7.31
N LYS A 146 -6.71 -4.96 8.52
CA LYS A 146 -7.67 -5.54 9.46
C LYS A 146 -8.82 -4.57 9.78
N LYS A 147 -8.52 -3.33 10.15
CA LYS A 147 -9.54 -2.32 10.48
C LYS A 147 -10.45 -2.05 9.27
N VAL A 148 -9.88 -1.96 8.07
CA VAL A 148 -10.63 -1.76 6.82
C VAL A 148 -11.58 -2.94 6.57
N LEU A 149 -11.11 -4.18 6.70
CA LEU A 149 -11.92 -5.39 6.54
C LEU A 149 -13.06 -5.48 7.56
N GLU A 150 -12.81 -5.10 8.81
CA GLU A 150 -13.84 -5.03 9.86
C GLU A 150 -14.93 -4.02 9.50
N ARG A 151 -14.55 -2.80 9.10
CA ARG A 151 -15.49 -1.76 8.69
C ARG A 151 -16.24 -2.10 7.41
N LYS A 152 -15.57 -2.75 6.46
CA LYS A 152 -16.21 -3.28 5.24
C LYS A 152 -17.31 -4.27 5.58
N LYS A 153 -17.01 -5.25 6.45
CA LYS A 153 -17.95 -6.25 6.92
C LYS A 153 -19.17 -5.63 7.63
N GLU A 154 -18.98 -4.58 8.42
CA GLU A 154 -20.05 -3.83 9.08
C GLU A 154 -20.88 -2.96 8.11
N SER A 155 -20.29 -2.55 6.99
CA SER A 155 -20.95 -1.73 5.98
C SER A 155 -21.89 -2.51 5.06
N GLN A 156 -21.74 -3.83 5.00
CA GLN A 156 -22.60 -4.70 4.19
C GLN A 156 -23.94 -4.95 4.90
N PRO A 157 -25.08 -4.90 4.18
CA PRO A 157 -26.37 -5.29 4.75
C PRO A 157 -26.33 -6.71 5.30
N MET A 158 -26.94 -6.96 6.47
CA MET A 158 -27.08 -8.28 7.11
C MET A 158 -27.92 -9.31 6.31
N PHE A 159 -28.06 -9.16 4.99
CA PHE A 159 -28.75 -10.10 4.11
C PHE A 159 -27.75 -11.09 3.47
N GLY A 160 -27.02 -11.82 4.31
CA GLY A 160 -26.05 -12.81 3.82
C GLY A 160 -25.32 -13.61 4.89
N ARG A 161 -25.42 -13.23 6.17
CA ARG A 161 -25.04 -14.12 7.28
C ARG A 161 -26.26 -14.95 7.69
N GLY A 162 -26.55 -15.98 6.90
CA GLY A 162 -27.57 -16.97 7.21
C GLY A 162 -27.73 -18.01 6.11
N MET A 163 -26.79 -18.97 6.02
CA MET A 163 -26.95 -20.34 6.55
C MET A 163 -25.56 -20.97 6.70
#